data_AF-A0A6V7R767-F1
#
_entry.id   AF-A0A6V7R767-F1
#
_cell.length_a   1.000
_cell.length_b   1.000
_cell.length_c   1.000
_cell.angle_alpha   90.00
_cell.angle_beta   90.00
_cell.angle_gamma   90.00
#
_symmetry.space_group_name_H-M   'P 1'
#
loop_
_entity.id
_entity.type
_entity.pdbx_description
1 polymer ?
#
loop_
_entity_poly.entity_id
_entity_poly.type
_entity_poly.pdbx_seq_one_letter_code
_entity_poly.pdbx_strand_id
1 'polypeptide(L)'
;MSLVVKPDIAILTNIGEAHLSTLKDTKTVAEFKSRIFEGISENGTIIINDDTLHSDFLYEKALLNTKNIIKYSMKNSYDILRNVHSYASKGQQTVNVEIKEEKYSYNINMLGKGMVENSIASMLVLKVLNINLNSVLDKFNDFKSLPKVMEIKTIVNKHNQNITVIDDTHNASLPSYINAVESFNQQSRFYKGNKVLILGKISDMGDETLDIHNRIVPLIEKSDADYILCIDDPMRAVTVQVKNKSITWYKDRDLMLKDIMFFLNDDSLILFKSSVTDSDLPVIAAKFPYKYKMSEYKYDEKVFKTIGNHGKSYLVVDNNQKRIVSSENLKNTGTIEGLNLLIYYIRYHELLIKNEIILSKKIRFSEWPTNDEKYNRSTIMSIEKLLDEIQEVKHPTLTYEFSKLLFKTPLERIKYISRFIENNNLNPSVSVNRTGRFRIKERQSFTVEELALISENYRELLGDRSYIFGDKFYHGIVLKNNIIGCFTSFSDYKEVTNFVEKIEKGEYINEFEAN
;
A
#
# COMPACT_ATOMS: atom_id res chain seq x y z
N MET A 1 3.19 32.67 -23.15
CA MET A 1 3.36 33.37 -21.85
C MET A 1 4.70 34.08 -21.76
N SER A 2 5.83 33.41 -22.02
CA SER A 2 7.17 34.03 -21.97
C SER A 2 7.28 35.33 -22.78
N LEU A 3 6.81 35.34 -24.04
CA LEU A 3 6.80 36.53 -24.90
C LEU A 3 5.97 37.71 -24.36
N VAL A 4 5.01 37.43 -23.46
CA VAL A 4 4.17 38.44 -22.81
C VAL A 4 4.81 38.93 -21.51
N VAL A 5 5.30 38.01 -20.69
CA VAL A 5 5.92 38.30 -19.38
C VAL A 5 7.26 39.01 -19.55
N LYS A 6 8.02 38.67 -20.59
CA LYS A 6 9.37 39.15 -20.87
C LYS A 6 10.32 39.05 -19.66
N PRO A 7 10.59 37.83 -19.16
CA PRO A 7 11.34 37.66 -17.91
C PRO A 7 12.79 38.16 -18.01
N ASP A 8 13.28 38.79 -16.94
CA ASP A 8 14.70 39.16 -16.79
C ASP A 8 15.59 37.96 -16.45
N ILE A 9 15.02 36.94 -15.81
CA ILE A 9 15.70 35.69 -15.49
C ILE A 9 14.78 34.54 -15.84
N ALA A 10 15.28 33.61 -16.67
CA ALA A 10 14.60 32.36 -16.97
C ALA A 10 15.44 31.18 -16.46
N ILE A 11 14.78 30.20 -15.84
CA ILE A 11 15.45 29.00 -15.33
C ILE A 11 14.84 27.77 -16.00
N LEU A 12 15.70 26.88 -16.49
CA LEU A 12 15.30 25.55 -16.92
C LEU A 12 15.90 24.51 -15.97
N THR A 13 15.03 23.92 -15.14
CA THR A 13 15.43 23.02 -14.05
C THR A 13 15.62 21.57 -14.50
N ASN A 14 14.68 21.00 -15.26
CA ASN A 14 14.75 19.59 -15.67
C ASN A 14 13.88 19.24 -16.90
N ILE A 15 14.38 18.29 -17.68
CA ILE A 15 13.72 17.55 -18.76
C ILE A 15 13.71 16.07 -18.37
N GLY A 16 12.53 15.49 -18.22
CA GLY A 16 12.36 14.08 -17.89
C GLY A 16 11.14 13.47 -18.58
N GLU A 17 10.87 12.20 -18.29
CA GLU A 17 9.78 11.41 -18.88
C GLU A 17 8.37 11.79 -18.39
N ALA A 18 8.24 12.82 -17.55
CA ALA A 18 6.93 13.32 -17.16
C ALA A 18 6.17 13.82 -18.41
N HIS A 19 4.92 13.42 -18.56
CA HIS A 19 4.02 13.78 -19.67
C HIS A 19 4.35 13.16 -21.05
N LEU A 20 5.09 12.04 -21.10
CA LEU A 20 5.25 11.27 -22.35
C LEU A 20 3.92 10.77 -22.94
N SER A 21 2.87 10.64 -22.13
CA SER A 21 1.52 10.33 -22.61
C SER A 21 0.94 11.40 -23.54
N THR A 22 1.44 12.65 -23.46
CA THR A 22 1.05 13.78 -24.32
C THR A 22 2.15 14.22 -25.30
N LEU A 23 3.42 13.88 -25.03
CA LEU A 23 4.58 14.32 -25.80
C LEU A 23 5.42 13.11 -26.24
N LYS A 24 5.78 13.05 -27.52
CA LYS A 24 6.33 11.85 -28.16
C LYS A 24 7.63 11.34 -27.54
N ASP A 25 8.51 12.25 -27.13
CA ASP A 25 9.82 11.94 -26.54
C ASP A 25 10.35 13.10 -25.68
N THR A 26 11.43 12.85 -24.93
CA THR A 26 12.07 13.86 -24.07
C THR A 26 12.69 15.01 -24.85
N LYS A 27 13.01 14.84 -26.14
CA LYS A 27 13.50 15.92 -27.01
C LYS A 27 12.39 16.92 -27.31
N THR A 28 11.19 16.44 -27.60
CA THR A 28 10.00 17.26 -27.81
C THR A 28 9.66 18.06 -26.54
N VAL A 29 9.83 17.45 -25.36
CA VAL A 29 9.69 18.15 -24.07
C VAL A 29 10.73 19.28 -23.95
N ALA A 30 11.99 19.02 -24.30
CA ALA A 30 13.05 20.02 -24.29
C ALA A 30 12.75 21.17 -25.26
N GLU A 31 12.33 20.87 -26.50
CA GLU A 31 11.89 21.87 -27.48
C GLU A 31 10.78 22.75 -26.94
N PHE A 32 9.73 22.15 -26.38
CA PHE A 32 8.60 22.89 -25.82
C PHE A 32 9.01 23.79 -24.65
N LYS A 33 9.77 23.26 -23.67
CA LYS A 33 10.21 24.03 -22.50
C LYS A 33 11.22 25.13 -22.85
N SER A 34 12.05 24.92 -23.88
CA SER A 34 13.04 25.91 -24.34
C SER A 34 12.41 27.21 -24.88
N ARG A 35 11.12 27.21 -25.24
CA ARG A 35 10.36 28.40 -25.66
C ARG A 35 10.29 29.49 -24.58
N ILE A 36 10.64 29.18 -23.32
CA ILE A 36 10.79 30.20 -22.29
C ILE A 36 11.89 31.21 -22.64
N PHE A 37 12.93 30.78 -23.35
CA PHE A 37 14.09 31.60 -23.73
C PHE A 37 13.74 32.67 -24.76
N GLU A 38 12.78 32.39 -25.64
CA GLU A 38 12.33 33.33 -26.70
C GLU A 38 11.76 34.63 -26.15
N GLY A 39 11.28 34.60 -24.89
CA GLY A 39 10.75 35.79 -24.22
C GLY A 39 11.76 36.52 -23.35
N ILE A 40 13.01 36.08 -23.22
CA ILE A 40 13.96 36.72 -22.29
C ILE A 40 14.14 38.21 -22.62
N SER A 41 14.20 39.06 -21.60
CA SER A 41 14.40 40.51 -21.78
C SER A 41 15.80 40.82 -22.34
N GLU A 42 15.99 42.05 -22.84
CA GLU A 42 17.29 42.52 -23.30
C GLU A 42 18.29 42.51 -22.14
N ASN A 43 19.42 41.82 -22.29
CA ASN A 43 20.40 41.50 -21.24
C ASN A 43 19.91 40.54 -20.15
N GLY A 44 18.73 39.94 -20.29
CA GLY A 44 18.24 38.94 -19.36
C GLY A 44 19.13 37.70 -19.31
N THR A 45 19.06 36.99 -18.18
CA THR A 45 19.92 35.84 -17.88
C THR A 45 19.15 34.52 -17.98
N ILE A 46 19.75 33.52 -18.63
CA ILE A 46 19.21 32.16 -18.66
C ILE A 46 20.06 31.26 -17.76
N ILE A 47 19.41 30.54 -16.85
CA ILE A 47 20.04 29.57 -15.95
C ILE A 47 19.61 28.16 -16.36
N ILE A 48 20.55 27.26 -16.64
CA ILE A 48 20.29 25.92 -17.17
C ILE A 48 20.93 24.86 -16.27
N ASN A 49 20.14 23.86 -15.87
CA ASN A 49 20.67 22.65 -15.24
C ASN A 49 21.41 21.81 -16.29
N ASP A 50 22.71 21.59 -16.13
CA ASP A 50 23.50 20.75 -17.04
C ASP A 50 23.35 19.25 -16.73
N ASP A 51 22.79 18.89 -15.56
CA ASP A 51 22.51 17.49 -15.20
C ASP A 51 21.24 16.94 -15.88
N THR A 52 20.47 17.78 -16.56
CA THR A 52 19.24 17.39 -17.25
C THR A 52 19.49 16.69 -18.58
N LEU A 53 18.51 15.91 -19.04
CA LEU A 53 18.50 15.44 -20.43
C LEU A 53 18.46 16.62 -21.41
N HIS A 54 19.16 16.48 -22.54
CA HIS A 54 19.24 17.47 -23.61
C HIS A 54 19.85 18.83 -23.22
N SER A 55 20.73 18.86 -22.20
CA SER A 55 21.39 20.10 -21.73
C SER A 55 22.12 20.85 -22.85
N ASP A 56 22.87 20.16 -23.70
CA ASP A 56 23.58 20.78 -24.84
C ASP A 56 22.62 21.47 -25.82
N PHE A 57 21.53 20.79 -26.18
CA PHE A 57 20.49 21.35 -27.03
C PHE A 57 19.83 22.58 -26.41
N LEU A 58 19.56 22.54 -25.10
CA LEU A 58 18.99 23.68 -24.38
C LEU A 58 19.95 24.87 -24.33
N TYR A 59 21.25 24.60 -24.18
CA TYR A 59 22.29 25.63 -24.23
C TYR A 59 22.37 26.28 -25.60
N GLU A 60 22.37 25.49 -26.68
CA GLU A 60 22.31 26.02 -28.06
C GLU A 60 21.08 26.90 -28.29
N LYS A 61 19.90 26.49 -27.79
CA LYS A 61 18.67 27.29 -27.86
C LYS A 61 18.77 28.60 -27.07
N ALA A 62 19.40 28.59 -25.90
CA ALA A 62 19.58 29.78 -25.10
C ALA A 62 20.51 30.80 -25.78
N LEU A 63 21.58 30.34 -26.45
CA LEU A 63 22.54 31.20 -27.17
C LEU A 63 21.91 32.03 -28.29
N LEU A 64 20.79 31.58 -28.85
CA LEU A 64 20.04 32.33 -29.86
C LEU A 64 19.37 33.59 -29.30
N ASN A 65 19.20 33.68 -27.98
CA ASN A 65 18.39 34.71 -27.32
C ASN A 65 19.22 35.65 -26.42
N THR A 66 20.28 35.15 -25.76
CA THR A 66 21.15 35.97 -24.90
C THR A 66 22.56 35.39 -24.80
N LYS A 67 23.54 36.25 -24.47
CA LYS A 67 24.90 35.83 -24.10
C LYS A 67 25.05 35.55 -22.60
N ASN A 68 24.09 35.99 -21.78
CA ASN A 68 24.12 35.84 -20.33
C ASN A 68 23.53 34.48 -19.95
N ILE A 69 24.34 33.43 -20.05
CA ILE A 69 23.92 32.06 -19.75
C ILE A 69 24.75 31.51 -18.61
N ILE A 70 24.08 30.97 -17.59
CA ILE A 70 24.70 30.33 -16.44
C ILE A 70 24.30 28.86 -16.45
N LYS A 71 25.28 27.96 -16.51
CA LYS A 71 25.05 26.53 -16.31
C LYS A 71 25.33 26.15 -14.86
N TYR A 72 24.54 25.23 -14.33
CA TYR A 72 24.74 24.66 -13.01
C TYR A 72 24.65 23.14 -13.04
N SER A 73 25.41 22.46 -12.21
CA SER A 73 25.47 21.00 -12.15
C SER A 73 25.90 20.55 -10.76
N MET A 74 25.46 19.36 -10.34
CA MET A 74 25.98 18.69 -9.15
C MET A 74 27.28 17.92 -9.43
N LYS A 75 27.64 17.74 -10.71
CA LYS A 75 28.72 16.86 -11.17
C LYS A 75 29.86 17.63 -11.82
N ASN A 76 29.52 18.68 -12.55
CA ASN A 76 30.44 19.51 -13.31
C ASN A 76 30.67 20.85 -12.59
N SER A 77 31.84 21.43 -12.79
CA SER A 77 32.17 22.78 -12.33
C SER A 77 32.23 23.74 -13.51
N TYR A 78 31.79 24.98 -13.31
CA TYR A 78 31.82 26.08 -14.28
C TYR A 78 32.47 27.32 -13.66
N ASP A 79 32.56 28.41 -14.40
CA ASP A 79 33.19 29.64 -13.90
C ASP A 79 32.41 30.28 -12.76
N ILE A 80 31.08 30.24 -12.82
CA ILE A 80 30.22 30.86 -11.80
C ILE A 80 29.95 29.91 -10.62
N LEU A 81 29.82 28.60 -10.86
CA LEU A 81 29.48 27.61 -9.84
C LEU A 81 30.50 26.47 -9.83
N ARG A 82 31.14 26.23 -8.69
CA ARG A 82 32.16 25.20 -8.49
C ARG A 82 31.91 24.42 -7.20
N ASN A 83 32.57 23.26 -7.09
CA ASN A 83 32.71 22.52 -5.82
C ASN A 83 31.38 22.23 -5.10
N VAL A 84 30.38 21.79 -5.86
CA VAL A 84 29.04 21.48 -5.33
C VAL A 84 29.06 20.14 -4.61
N HIS A 85 28.75 20.15 -3.32
CA HIS A 85 28.61 18.95 -2.51
C HIS A 85 27.34 19.01 -1.67
N SER A 86 26.69 17.86 -1.48
CA SER A 86 25.53 17.76 -0.59
C SER A 86 25.68 16.55 0.33
N TYR A 87 25.23 16.73 1.56
CA TYR A 87 25.31 15.73 2.62
C TYR A 87 23.93 15.59 3.25
N ALA A 88 23.41 14.37 3.29
CA ALA A 88 22.17 14.11 4.00
C ALA A 88 22.41 14.08 5.52
N SER A 89 21.48 14.66 6.26
CA SER A 89 21.35 14.53 7.71
C SER A 89 19.88 14.18 8.03
N LYS A 90 19.57 13.92 9.31
CA LYS A 90 18.22 13.48 9.70
C LYS A 90 17.18 14.56 9.38
N GLY A 91 16.32 14.30 8.39
CA GLY A 91 15.25 15.20 7.95
C GLY A 91 15.72 16.41 7.14
N GLN A 92 17.01 16.52 6.82
CA GLN A 92 17.59 17.70 6.15
C GLN A 92 18.71 17.31 5.19
N GLN A 93 19.17 18.28 4.41
CA GLN A 93 20.40 18.18 3.64
C GLN A 93 21.22 19.47 3.80
N THR A 94 22.53 19.31 3.96
CA THR A 94 23.50 20.41 3.93
C THR A 94 24.08 20.50 2.53
N VAL A 95 24.12 21.71 1.97
CA VAL A 95 24.64 21.99 0.65
C VAL A 95 25.82 22.94 0.78
N ASN A 96 26.96 22.55 0.20
CA ASN A 96 28.18 23.34 0.11
C ASN A 96 28.42 23.66 -1.35
N VAL A 97 28.62 24.95 -1.67
CA VAL A 97 28.87 25.42 -3.03
C VAL A 97 29.88 26.55 -3.04
N GLU A 98 30.54 26.75 -4.17
CA GLU A 98 31.35 27.94 -4.44
C GLU A 98 30.73 28.72 -5.58
N ILE A 99 30.38 30.00 -5.35
CA ILE A 99 29.76 30.88 -6.33
C ILE A 99 30.64 32.11 -6.54
N LYS A 100 31.21 32.27 -7.75
CA LYS A 100 32.20 33.32 -8.06
C LYS A 100 33.32 33.39 -7.00
N GLU A 101 33.96 32.25 -6.73
CA GLU A 101 35.08 32.09 -5.78
C GLU A 101 34.73 32.28 -4.28
N GLU A 102 33.47 32.60 -3.95
CA GLU A 102 32.99 32.68 -2.57
C GLU A 102 32.34 31.36 -2.16
N LYS A 103 32.69 30.85 -0.97
CA LYS A 103 32.16 29.59 -0.44
C LYS A 103 30.92 29.81 0.41
N TYR A 104 29.91 29.00 0.19
CA TYR A 104 28.64 29.02 0.90
C TYR A 104 28.30 27.64 1.43
N SER A 105 27.70 27.60 2.62
CA SER A 105 27.17 26.39 3.25
C SER A 105 25.80 26.71 3.84
N TYR A 106 24.79 25.94 3.50
CA TYR A 106 23.42 26.16 3.96
C TYR A 106 22.66 24.84 4.06
N ASN A 107 21.60 24.84 4.88
CA ASN A 107 20.74 23.68 5.06
C ASN A 107 19.42 23.86 4.33
N ILE A 108 18.88 22.76 3.82
CA ILE A 108 17.52 22.67 3.31
C ILE A 108 16.73 21.62 4.10
N ASN A 109 15.51 21.98 4.52
CA ASN A 109 14.56 21.08 5.18
C ASN A 109 13.79 20.21 4.18
N MET A 110 14.48 19.74 3.14
CA MET A 110 13.90 19.04 2.00
C MET A 110 14.81 17.89 1.59
N LEU A 111 14.19 16.82 1.09
CA LEU A 111 14.90 15.62 0.66
C LEU A 111 14.99 15.55 -0.87
N GLY A 112 15.98 14.79 -1.33
CA GLY A 112 16.12 14.42 -2.73
C GLY A 112 17.02 15.36 -3.53
N LYS A 113 17.71 14.79 -4.51
CA LYS A 113 18.69 15.47 -5.36
C LYS A 113 18.08 16.68 -6.08
N GLY A 114 16.85 16.56 -6.56
CA GLY A 114 16.16 17.66 -7.25
C GLY A 114 15.94 18.89 -6.37
N MET A 115 15.78 18.73 -5.05
CA MET A 115 15.63 19.88 -4.15
C MET A 115 16.96 20.58 -3.89
N VAL A 116 18.07 19.84 -3.85
CA VAL A 116 19.42 20.43 -3.86
C VAL A 116 19.62 21.25 -5.14
N GLU A 117 19.35 20.67 -6.31
CA GLU A 117 19.46 21.35 -7.60
C GLU A 117 18.61 22.62 -7.67
N ASN A 118 17.35 22.56 -7.20
CA ASN A 118 16.47 23.72 -7.14
C ASN A 118 17.00 24.80 -6.18
N SER A 119 17.62 24.41 -5.06
CA SER A 119 18.21 25.36 -4.12
C SER A 119 19.41 26.09 -4.73
N ILE A 120 20.24 25.38 -5.50
CA ILE A 120 21.38 25.95 -6.22
C ILE A 120 20.91 26.91 -7.31
N ALA A 121 19.91 26.52 -8.09
CA ALA A 121 19.30 27.42 -9.08
C ALA A 121 18.80 28.72 -8.42
N SER A 122 18.17 28.61 -7.24
CA SER A 122 17.71 29.77 -6.48
C SER A 122 18.88 30.65 -5.99
N MET A 123 19.98 30.05 -5.51
CA MET A 123 21.18 30.80 -5.14
C MET A 123 21.77 31.57 -6.34
N LEU A 124 21.79 30.97 -7.53
CA LEU A 124 22.28 31.62 -8.73
C LEU A 124 21.40 32.80 -9.13
N VAL A 125 20.07 32.68 -9.03
CA VAL A 125 19.14 33.80 -9.22
C VAL A 125 19.46 34.94 -8.25
N LEU A 126 19.61 34.64 -6.95
CA LEU A 126 19.92 35.65 -5.94
C LEU A 126 21.27 36.34 -6.24
N LYS A 127 22.27 35.59 -6.71
CA LYS A 127 23.56 36.16 -7.13
C LYS A 127 23.42 37.06 -8.37
N VAL A 128 22.60 36.67 -9.36
CA VAL A 128 22.30 37.50 -10.55
C VAL A 128 21.60 38.80 -10.15
N LEU A 129 20.72 38.75 -9.15
CA LEU A 129 20.05 39.92 -8.57
C LEU A 129 20.95 40.76 -7.64
N ASN A 130 22.23 40.42 -7.50
CA ASN A 130 23.20 41.06 -6.61
C ASN A 130 22.77 41.09 -5.13
N ILE A 131 22.01 40.08 -4.69
CA ILE A 131 21.65 39.91 -3.27
C ILE A 131 22.84 39.34 -2.51
N ASN A 132 23.11 39.87 -1.32
CA ASN A 132 24.10 39.29 -0.42
C ASN A 132 23.64 37.90 0.05
N LEU A 133 24.26 36.85 -0.48
CA LEU A 133 23.86 35.47 -0.20
C LEU A 133 23.97 35.13 1.30
N ASN A 134 24.96 35.67 2.01
CA ASN A 134 25.13 35.44 3.45
C ASN A 134 23.93 35.93 4.28
N SER A 135 23.18 36.94 3.82
CA SER A 135 22.01 37.44 4.55
C SER A 135 20.74 36.62 4.34
N VAL A 136 20.78 35.59 3.48
CA VAL A 136 19.61 34.79 3.10
C VAL A 136 19.81 33.27 3.22
N LEU A 137 21.00 32.79 3.59
CA LEU A 137 21.28 31.35 3.71
C LEU A 137 20.30 30.63 4.66
N ASP A 138 19.99 31.24 5.82
CA ASP A 138 19.07 30.65 6.80
C ASP A 138 17.64 30.48 6.24
N LYS A 139 17.24 31.28 5.24
CA LYS A 139 15.92 31.21 4.62
C LYS A 139 15.70 29.94 3.80
N PHE A 140 16.77 29.28 3.36
CA PHE A 140 16.68 27.98 2.71
C PHE A 140 16.23 26.88 3.70
N ASN A 141 16.60 27.02 4.97
CA ASN A 141 16.16 26.11 6.02
C ASN A 141 14.70 26.38 6.40
N ASP A 142 14.24 27.63 6.34
CA ASP A 142 12.84 27.99 6.62
C ASP A 142 11.84 27.55 5.53
N PHE A 143 12.33 27.14 4.34
CA PHE A 143 11.48 26.71 3.24
C PHE A 143 10.63 25.49 3.62
N LYS A 144 9.35 25.55 3.29
CA LYS A 144 8.40 24.44 3.45
C LYS A 144 7.92 24.01 2.09
N SER A 145 7.90 22.70 1.85
CA SER A 145 7.28 22.15 0.65
C SER A 145 5.81 22.54 0.56
N LEU A 146 5.27 22.42 -0.65
CA LEU A 146 3.83 22.30 -0.78
C LEU A 146 3.35 21.05 -0.02
N PRO A 147 2.12 21.07 0.52
CA PRO A 147 1.55 19.91 1.18
C PRO A 147 1.65 18.66 0.28
N LYS A 148 2.01 17.52 0.87
CA LYS A 148 2.12 16.22 0.19
C LYS A 148 3.20 16.13 -0.91
N VAL A 149 4.16 17.07 -0.96
CA VAL A 149 5.33 17.01 -1.85
C VAL A 149 6.57 16.79 -1.00
N MET A 150 6.96 15.53 -0.79
CA MET A 150 8.03 15.14 0.14
C MET A 150 7.91 15.81 1.53
N GLU A 151 6.68 16.03 2.00
CA GLU A 151 6.41 16.80 3.21
C GLU A 151 6.77 16.00 4.47
N ILE A 152 7.69 16.51 5.28
CA ILE A 152 8.17 15.83 6.49
C ILE A 152 7.34 16.24 7.71
N LYS A 153 6.83 15.26 8.47
CA LYS A 153 6.07 15.45 9.71
C LYS A 153 6.57 14.51 10.79
N THR A 154 6.76 15.01 12.00
CA THR A 154 6.97 14.17 13.19
C THR A 154 5.65 13.97 13.93
N ILE A 155 5.37 12.74 14.32
CA ILE A 155 4.11 12.36 14.99
C ILE A 155 4.44 11.53 16.22
N VAL A 156 3.75 11.81 17.32
CA VAL A 156 3.92 11.13 18.60
C VAL A 156 2.61 10.46 18.99
N ASN A 157 2.66 9.18 19.38
CA ASN A 157 1.47 8.47 19.89
C ASN A 157 1.32 8.58 21.41
N LYS A 158 0.26 7.97 21.97
CA LYS A 158 -0.01 7.95 23.41
C LYS A 158 1.09 7.29 24.26
N HIS A 159 1.95 6.47 23.65
CA HIS A 159 3.07 5.79 24.31
C HIS A 159 4.40 6.55 24.18
N ASN A 160 4.36 7.83 23.76
CA ASN A 160 5.53 8.66 23.47
C ASN A 160 6.47 8.06 22.40
N GLN A 161 5.94 7.22 21.51
CA GLN A 161 6.69 6.75 20.35
C GLN A 161 6.64 7.81 19.27
N ASN A 162 7.82 8.27 18.85
CA ASN A 162 7.99 9.29 17.83
C ASN A 162 8.26 8.63 16.49
N ILE A 163 7.57 9.06 15.44
CA ILE A 163 7.82 8.62 14.07
C ILE A 163 7.99 9.82 13.16
N THR A 164 8.74 9.64 12.07
CA THR A 164 8.82 10.61 10.99
C THR A 164 8.09 10.10 9.76
N VAL A 165 7.14 10.90 9.28
CA VAL A 165 6.38 10.69 8.06
C VAL A 165 6.92 11.58 6.95
N ILE A 166 7.18 11.01 5.78
CA ILE A 166 7.37 11.71 4.52
C ILE A 166 6.10 11.49 3.70
N ASP A 167 5.34 12.55 3.45
CA ASP A 167 4.12 12.52 2.65
C ASP A 167 4.41 13.04 1.23
N ASP A 168 4.45 12.12 0.26
CA ASP A 168 4.64 12.40 -1.17
C ASP A 168 3.46 11.90 -2.02
N THR A 169 2.24 12.16 -1.51
CA THR A 169 0.98 11.74 -2.12
C THR A 169 0.38 12.77 -3.10
N HIS A 170 1.11 13.80 -3.52
CA HIS A 170 0.63 14.84 -4.45
C HIS A 170 0.63 14.43 -5.93
N ASN A 171 1.61 13.66 -6.40
CA ASN A 171 1.67 13.23 -7.80
C ASN A 171 2.53 11.97 -7.91
N ALA A 172 2.25 11.10 -8.87
CA ALA A 172 3.11 9.99 -9.20
C ALA A 172 3.44 9.88 -10.68
N SER A 173 4.70 9.55 -10.90
CA SER A 173 5.33 9.12 -12.13
C SER A 173 6.50 8.21 -11.77
N LEU A 174 6.99 7.40 -12.70
CA LEU A 174 8.14 6.54 -12.42
C LEU A 174 9.37 7.33 -11.93
N PRO A 175 9.76 8.48 -12.54
CA PRO A 175 10.83 9.32 -12.01
C PRO A 175 10.58 9.82 -10.58
N SER A 176 9.34 10.19 -10.23
CA SER A 176 9.00 10.61 -8.86
C SER A 176 9.10 9.47 -7.85
N TYR A 177 8.72 8.24 -8.23
CA TYR A 177 8.87 7.05 -7.39
C TYR A 177 10.33 6.78 -7.09
N ILE A 178 11.18 6.83 -8.13
CA ILE A 178 12.63 6.68 -8.00
C ILE A 178 13.16 7.71 -7.02
N ASN A 179 12.86 9.00 -7.22
CA ASN A 179 13.31 10.07 -6.33
C ASN A 179 12.85 9.86 -4.88
N ALA A 180 11.59 9.46 -4.66
CA ALA A 180 11.05 9.28 -3.32
C ALA A 180 11.71 8.10 -2.59
N VAL A 181 11.88 6.95 -3.25
CA VAL A 181 12.53 5.77 -2.66
C VAL A 181 14.03 6.02 -2.43
N GLU A 182 14.73 6.68 -3.35
CA GLU A 182 16.13 7.05 -3.15
C GLU A 182 16.29 8.04 -1.98
N SER A 183 15.40 9.03 -1.88
CA SER A 183 15.38 9.97 -0.75
C SER A 183 15.11 9.25 0.57
N PHE A 184 14.21 8.28 0.58
CA PHE A 184 13.94 7.42 1.73
C PHE A 184 15.16 6.61 2.13
N ASN A 185 15.84 5.96 1.18
CA ASN A 185 17.07 5.20 1.44
C ASN A 185 18.19 6.09 2.02
N GLN A 186 18.38 7.30 1.47
CA GLN A 186 19.38 8.23 2.01
C GLN A 186 19.09 8.64 3.45
N GLN A 187 17.81 8.70 3.83
CA GLN A 187 17.36 9.05 5.17
C GLN A 187 17.33 7.87 6.14
N SER A 188 17.05 6.66 5.65
CA SER A 188 16.82 5.42 6.43
C SER A 188 17.86 5.22 7.54
N ARG A 189 19.14 5.45 7.22
CA ARG A 189 20.30 5.31 8.11
C ARG A 189 20.31 6.22 9.34
N PHE A 190 19.51 7.30 9.33
CA PHE A 190 19.39 8.22 10.47
C PHE A 190 18.25 7.87 11.44
N TYR A 191 17.52 6.78 11.15
CA TYR A 191 16.39 6.31 11.94
C TYR A 191 16.70 4.94 12.52
N LYS A 192 16.46 4.78 13.82
CA LYS A 192 16.70 3.51 14.53
C LYS A 192 15.50 2.57 14.44
N GLY A 193 14.28 3.12 14.36
CA GLY A 193 13.05 2.35 14.25
C GLY A 193 12.84 1.72 12.87
N ASN A 194 11.66 1.18 12.66
CA ASN A 194 11.28 0.50 11.43
C ASN A 194 11.19 1.47 10.26
N LYS A 195 11.63 1.02 9.09
CA LYS A 195 11.61 1.75 7.83
C LYS A 195 10.47 1.19 6.99
N VAL A 196 9.40 1.97 6.81
CA VAL A 196 8.17 1.50 6.17
C VAL A 196 7.88 2.31 4.90
N LEU A 197 7.72 1.61 3.78
CA LEU A 197 7.21 2.21 2.55
C LEU A 197 5.72 1.92 2.40
N ILE A 198 4.92 2.94 2.16
CA ILE A 198 3.50 2.80 1.79
C ILE A 198 3.31 3.31 0.36
N LEU A 199 2.95 2.41 -0.55
CA LEU A 199 2.96 2.66 -1.98
C LEU A 199 1.57 2.44 -2.59
N GLY A 200 1.06 3.43 -3.31
CA GLY A 200 -0.15 3.33 -4.12
C GLY A 200 0.17 3.18 -5.60
N LYS A 201 -0.82 3.40 -6.45
CA LYS A 201 -0.66 3.37 -7.91
C LYS A 201 -0.09 4.66 -8.49
N ILE A 202 0.43 4.52 -9.70
CA ILE A 202 0.67 5.62 -10.66
C ILE A 202 -0.54 5.70 -11.61
N SER A 203 -1.30 6.78 -11.53
CA SER A 203 -2.48 7.04 -12.38
C SER A 203 -2.08 7.51 -13.80
N ASP A 204 -3.04 7.48 -14.72
CA ASP A 204 -2.96 8.08 -16.08
C ASP A 204 -2.03 7.39 -17.10
N MET A 205 -1.97 6.07 -17.09
CA MET A 205 -1.08 5.30 -17.98
C MET A 205 -1.78 4.41 -19.01
N GLY A 206 -3.12 4.39 -19.05
CA GLY A 206 -3.88 3.60 -20.03
C GLY A 206 -3.38 2.14 -20.12
N ASP A 207 -3.08 1.70 -21.34
CA ASP A 207 -2.59 0.34 -21.63
C ASP A 207 -1.19 0.06 -21.05
N GLU A 208 -0.37 1.08 -20.78
CA GLU A 208 1.00 0.95 -20.24
C GLU A 208 1.05 0.80 -18.71
N THR A 209 -0.12 0.81 -18.04
CA THR A 209 -0.19 0.77 -16.57
C THR A 209 0.61 -0.39 -16.00
N LEU A 210 0.46 -1.60 -16.55
CA LEU A 210 1.15 -2.79 -16.01
C LEU A 210 2.67 -2.69 -16.19
N ASP A 211 3.14 -2.23 -17.33
CA ASP A 211 4.57 -2.13 -17.65
C ASP A 211 5.28 -1.10 -16.77
N ILE A 212 4.65 0.05 -16.54
CA ILE A 212 5.19 1.08 -15.64
C ILE A 212 5.28 0.57 -14.21
N HIS A 213 4.25 -0.12 -13.72
CA HIS A 213 4.29 -0.69 -12.37
C HIS A 213 5.33 -1.81 -12.26
N ASN A 214 5.55 -2.61 -13.30
CA ASN A 214 6.62 -3.61 -13.35
C ASN A 214 8.02 -2.96 -13.26
N ARG A 215 8.22 -1.78 -13.85
CA ARG A 215 9.48 -1.02 -13.74
C ARG A 215 9.81 -0.56 -12.31
N ILE A 216 8.83 -0.55 -11.40
CA ILE A 216 9.03 -0.19 -9.98
C ILE A 216 9.57 -1.39 -9.17
N VAL A 217 9.43 -2.64 -9.65
CA VAL A 217 9.87 -3.84 -8.91
C VAL A 217 11.35 -3.77 -8.50
N PRO A 218 12.32 -3.49 -9.40
CA PRO A 218 13.73 -3.44 -9.02
C PRO A 218 14.05 -2.29 -8.05
N LEU A 219 13.28 -1.21 -8.09
CA LEU A 219 13.41 -0.08 -7.17
C LEU A 219 13.01 -0.50 -5.74
N ILE A 220 11.86 -1.17 -5.61
CA ILE A 220 11.36 -1.67 -4.31
C ILE A 220 12.31 -2.71 -3.72
N GLU A 221 12.82 -3.63 -4.53
CA GLU A 221 13.78 -4.66 -4.09
C GLU A 221 15.08 -4.06 -3.54
N LYS A 222 15.50 -2.89 -4.05
CA LYS A 222 16.68 -2.15 -3.59
C LYS A 222 16.40 -1.14 -2.47
N SER A 223 15.16 -1.00 -2.02
CA SER A 223 14.83 -0.08 -0.92
C SER A 223 15.45 -0.54 0.40
N ASP A 224 15.70 0.38 1.33
CA ASP A 224 16.12 0.07 2.71
C ASP A 224 14.94 -0.21 3.63
N ALA A 225 13.75 -0.46 3.06
CA ALA A 225 12.54 -0.70 3.82
C ALA A 225 12.57 -2.07 4.50
N ASP A 226 12.20 -2.10 5.78
CA ASP A 226 11.92 -3.31 6.56
C ASP A 226 10.56 -3.90 6.13
N TYR A 227 9.58 -3.03 5.88
CA TYR A 227 8.22 -3.38 5.48
C TYR A 227 7.74 -2.49 4.34
N ILE A 228 7.04 -3.09 3.37
CA ILE A 228 6.40 -2.39 2.25
C ILE A 228 4.91 -2.75 2.23
N LEU A 229 4.05 -1.76 2.35
CA LEU A 229 2.60 -1.94 2.30
C LEU A 229 2.08 -1.28 1.02
N CYS A 230 1.35 -2.05 0.22
CA CYS A 230 0.87 -1.62 -1.09
C CYS A 230 -0.66 -1.55 -1.11
N ILE A 231 -1.19 -0.51 -1.76
CA ILE A 231 -2.63 -0.36 -2.03
C ILE A 231 -2.86 -0.08 -3.51
N ASP A 232 -4.11 -0.15 -3.94
CA ASP A 232 -4.58 -0.03 -5.31
C ASP A 232 -4.28 -1.26 -6.17
N ASP A 233 -5.19 -1.60 -7.09
CA ASP A 233 -5.16 -2.86 -7.85
C ASP A 233 -3.87 -3.10 -8.66
N PRO A 234 -3.27 -2.10 -9.36
CA PRO A 234 -2.03 -2.29 -10.09
C PRO A 234 -0.85 -2.74 -9.21
N MET A 235 -0.81 -2.33 -7.95
CA MET A 235 0.27 -2.69 -7.02
C MET A 235 0.22 -4.14 -6.56
N ARG A 236 -0.90 -4.84 -6.77
CA ARG A 236 -0.99 -6.28 -6.50
C ARG A 236 0.02 -7.06 -7.36
N ALA A 237 0.11 -6.74 -8.64
CA ALA A 237 1.04 -7.39 -9.57
C ALA A 237 2.51 -7.14 -9.19
N VAL A 238 2.83 -5.91 -8.77
CA VAL A 238 4.15 -5.53 -8.24
C VAL A 238 4.49 -6.36 -7.01
N THR A 239 3.56 -6.43 -6.06
CA THR A 239 3.74 -7.17 -4.79
C THR A 239 4.03 -8.65 -5.01
N VAL A 240 3.34 -9.28 -5.96
CA VAL A 240 3.57 -10.68 -6.32
C VAL A 240 4.98 -10.90 -6.89
N GLN A 241 5.48 -9.96 -7.69
CA GLN A 241 6.79 -10.08 -8.37
C GLN A 241 7.98 -9.81 -7.46
N VAL A 242 7.90 -8.82 -6.55
CA VAL A 242 9.00 -8.43 -5.64
C VAL A 242 9.49 -9.63 -4.82
N LYS A 243 10.79 -9.87 -4.79
CA LYS A 243 11.43 -10.94 -4.01
C LYS A 243 12.22 -10.36 -2.83
N ASN A 244 12.53 -11.20 -1.85
CA ASN A 244 13.43 -10.89 -0.73
C ASN A 244 13.06 -9.65 0.09
N LYS A 245 11.76 -9.29 0.13
CA LYS A 245 11.23 -8.17 0.90
C LYS A 245 9.96 -8.57 1.64
N SER A 246 9.74 -7.98 2.81
CA SER A 246 8.46 -8.06 3.53
C SER A 246 7.48 -7.09 2.89
N ILE A 247 6.69 -7.59 1.94
CA ILE A 247 5.75 -6.79 1.16
C ILE A 247 4.34 -7.37 1.24
N THR A 248 3.34 -6.51 1.43
CA THR A 248 1.94 -6.90 1.58
C THR A 248 1.03 -5.94 0.81
N TRP A 249 0.15 -6.49 -0.03
CA TRP A 249 -0.87 -5.74 -0.72
C TRP A 249 -2.21 -5.79 0.01
N TYR A 250 -2.91 -4.67 0.04
CA TYR A 250 -4.23 -4.50 0.66
C TYR A 250 -5.25 -4.12 -0.40
N LYS A 251 -6.41 -4.80 -0.37
CA LYS A 251 -7.58 -4.45 -1.17
C LYS A 251 -8.38 -3.30 -0.56
N ASP A 252 -8.30 -3.13 0.76
CA ASP A 252 -9.11 -2.21 1.54
C ASP A 252 -8.25 -1.19 2.30
N ARG A 253 -8.65 0.07 2.22
CA ARG A 253 -7.91 1.19 2.80
C ARG A 253 -8.00 1.29 4.31
N ASP A 254 -9.15 0.92 4.88
CA ASP A 254 -9.39 1.05 6.32
C ASP A 254 -8.68 -0.10 7.06
N LEU A 255 -8.59 -1.28 6.44
CA LEU A 255 -7.75 -2.39 6.86
C LEU A 255 -6.26 -2.02 6.83
N MET A 256 -5.77 -1.41 5.74
CA MET A 256 -4.40 -0.90 5.72
C MET A 256 -4.17 0.14 6.82
N LEU A 257 -5.07 1.11 6.96
CA LEU A 257 -4.95 2.17 7.96
C LEU A 257 -4.91 1.61 9.40
N LYS A 258 -5.64 0.54 9.69
CA LYS A 258 -5.55 -0.20 10.96
C LYS A 258 -4.20 -0.89 11.10
N ASP A 259 -3.77 -1.61 10.07
CA ASP A 259 -2.60 -2.48 10.14
C ASP A 259 -1.27 -1.72 10.17
N ILE A 260 -1.15 -0.53 9.54
CA ILE A 260 0.10 0.26 9.54
C ILE A 260 0.65 0.43 10.95
N MET A 261 -0.20 0.57 11.98
CA MET A 261 0.23 0.82 13.36
C MET A 261 1.11 -0.32 13.92
N PHE A 262 0.87 -1.56 13.47
CA PHE A 262 1.61 -2.73 13.95
C PHE A 262 3.01 -2.85 13.34
N PHE A 263 3.32 -2.09 12.29
CA PHE A 263 4.62 -2.08 11.63
C PHE A 263 5.55 -0.98 12.15
N LEU A 264 5.10 -0.17 13.12
CA LEU A 264 5.81 1.00 13.60
C LEU A 264 6.28 0.82 15.04
N ASN A 265 7.50 1.25 15.31
CA ASN A 265 8.08 1.40 16.64
C ASN A 265 8.70 2.80 16.81
N ASP A 266 9.31 3.08 17.96
CA ASP A 266 9.92 4.38 18.22
C ASP A 266 11.04 4.67 17.21
N ASP A 267 11.13 5.92 16.78
CA ASP A 267 12.03 6.43 15.75
C ASP A 267 11.86 5.78 14.36
N SER A 268 10.64 5.33 14.02
CA SER A 268 10.33 4.80 12.68
C SER A 268 10.33 5.90 11.61
N LEU A 269 10.72 5.51 10.38
CA LEU A 269 10.60 6.33 9.18
C LEU A 269 9.54 5.73 8.25
N ILE A 270 8.55 6.52 7.85
CA ILE A 270 7.50 6.09 6.93
C ILE A 270 7.39 7.04 5.73
N LEU A 271 7.30 6.49 4.51
CA LEU A 271 7.07 7.26 3.28
C LEU A 271 5.74 6.84 2.64
N PHE A 272 4.87 7.81 2.35
CA PHE A 272 3.67 7.63 1.55
C PHE A 272 3.90 8.12 0.12
N LYS A 273 3.67 7.27 -0.88
CA LYS A 273 3.86 7.63 -2.30
C LYS A 273 2.74 7.07 -3.18
N SER A 274 2.02 7.96 -3.87
CA SER A 274 1.00 7.59 -4.87
C SER A 274 0.65 8.77 -5.78
N SER A 275 -0.20 8.53 -6.78
CA SER A 275 -1.01 9.58 -7.40
C SER A 275 -2.06 10.13 -6.42
N VAL A 276 -2.56 11.34 -6.70
CA VAL A 276 -3.71 11.93 -5.97
C VAL A 276 -5.02 11.33 -6.45
N THR A 277 -5.18 11.20 -7.76
CA THR A 277 -6.42 10.76 -8.41
C THR A 277 -6.51 9.24 -8.41
N ASP A 278 -7.71 8.73 -8.18
CA ASP A 278 -8.08 7.31 -8.22
C ASP A 278 -7.22 6.38 -7.33
N SER A 279 -6.52 6.91 -6.33
CA SER A 279 -5.76 6.14 -5.34
C SER A 279 -6.40 6.32 -3.96
N ASP A 280 -6.45 5.25 -3.18
CA ASP A 280 -6.89 5.32 -1.79
C ASP A 280 -5.81 5.86 -0.85
N LEU A 281 -4.53 5.83 -1.27
CA LEU A 281 -3.41 6.18 -0.40
C LEU A 281 -3.44 7.63 0.13
N PRO A 282 -3.80 8.66 -0.65
CA PRO A 282 -3.90 10.03 -0.13
C PRO A 282 -4.91 10.16 1.03
N VAL A 283 -5.97 9.34 1.04
CA VAL A 283 -6.95 9.31 2.13
C VAL A 283 -6.35 8.68 3.38
N ILE A 284 -5.58 7.59 3.21
CA ILE A 284 -4.84 6.95 4.31
C ILE A 284 -3.81 7.93 4.90
N ALA A 285 -2.98 8.55 4.05
CA ALA A 285 -1.94 9.49 4.48
C ALA A 285 -2.53 10.68 5.27
N ALA A 286 -3.71 11.18 4.85
CA ALA A 286 -4.40 12.26 5.56
C ALA A 286 -4.95 11.83 6.94
N LYS A 287 -5.49 10.61 7.06
CA LYS A 287 -6.09 10.10 8.31
C LYS A 287 -5.06 9.52 9.28
N PHE A 288 -3.95 9.00 8.75
CA PHE A 288 -2.91 8.29 9.50
C PHE A 288 -2.39 9.09 10.71
N PRO A 289 -2.03 10.39 10.60
CA PRO A 289 -1.53 11.16 11.74
C PRO A 289 -2.46 11.17 12.96
N TYR A 290 -3.77 11.30 12.73
CA TYR A 290 -4.75 11.29 13.80
C TYR A 290 -4.90 9.89 14.41
N LYS A 291 -4.96 8.86 13.57
CA LYS A 291 -5.07 7.46 14.03
C LYS A 291 -3.84 7.02 14.83
N TYR A 292 -2.63 7.35 14.36
CA TYR A 292 -1.39 7.02 15.06
C TYR A 292 -1.31 7.72 16.42
N LYS A 293 -1.68 9.01 16.51
CA LYS A 293 -1.73 9.74 17.79
C LYS A 293 -2.60 9.05 18.84
N MET A 294 -3.70 8.43 18.41
CA MET A 294 -4.62 7.72 19.30
C MET A 294 -4.30 6.24 19.49
N SER A 295 -3.31 5.71 18.76
CA SER A 295 -2.96 4.29 18.77
C SER A 295 -2.51 3.85 20.15
N GLU A 296 -3.02 2.69 20.56
CA GLU A 296 -2.64 2.02 21.81
C GLU A 296 -1.78 0.77 21.54
N TYR A 297 -1.49 0.48 20.27
CA TYR A 297 -0.72 -0.70 19.86
C TYR A 297 0.75 -0.56 20.28
N LYS A 298 1.31 -1.68 20.74
CA LYS A 298 2.75 -1.84 20.96
C LYS A 298 3.31 -2.74 19.85
N TYR A 299 4.48 -2.38 19.35
CA TYR A 299 5.16 -3.15 18.32
C TYR A 299 5.54 -4.55 18.83
N ASP A 300 5.41 -5.53 17.95
CA ASP A 300 5.88 -6.91 18.11
C ASP A 300 6.43 -7.38 16.76
N GLU A 301 7.58 -8.05 16.76
CA GLU A 301 8.25 -8.53 15.54
C GLU A 301 7.37 -9.50 14.72
N LYS A 302 6.49 -10.26 15.37
CA LYS A 302 5.54 -11.18 14.72
C LYS A 302 4.26 -10.47 14.34
N VAL A 303 4.38 -9.40 13.55
CA VAL A 303 3.30 -8.47 13.18
C VAL A 303 1.96 -9.16 12.85
N PHE A 304 1.94 -10.12 11.92
CA PHE A 304 0.67 -10.79 11.53
C PHE A 304 0.11 -11.72 12.60
N LYS A 305 0.96 -12.31 13.46
CA LYS A 305 0.49 -13.08 14.61
C LYS A 305 -0.19 -12.14 15.62
N THR A 306 0.44 -10.99 15.87
CA THR A 306 -0.11 -9.94 16.75
C THR A 306 -1.43 -9.40 16.22
N ILE A 307 -1.51 -9.08 14.92
CA ILE A 307 -2.75 -8.67 14.26
C ILE A 307 -3.84 -9.73 14.45
N GLY A 308 -3.53 -11.01 14.20
CA GLY A 308 -4.48 -12.11 14.40
C GLY A 308 -4.96 -12.21 15.84
N ASN A 309 -4.04 -12.24 16.82
CA ASN A 309 -4.39 -12.27 18.24
C ASN A 309 -5.29 -11.09 18.66
N HIS A 310 -4.99 -9.88 18.20
CA HIS A 310 -5.81 -8.69 18.46
C HIS A 310 -7.20 -8.77 17.82
N GLY A 311 -7.34 -9.57 16.75
CA GLY A 311 -8.61 -9.83 16.07
C GLY A 311 -9.44 -10.95 16.68
N LYS A 312 -8.98 -11.62 17.75
CA LYS A 312 -9.76 -12.65 18.45
C LYS A 312 -11.06 -12.04 18.96
N SER A 313 -12.18 -12.56 18.49
CA SER A 313 -13.52 -11.99 18.74
C SER A 313 -14.57 -13.09 18.62
N TYR A 314 -15.69 -12.94 19.33
CA TYR A 314 -16.88 -13.73 19.08
C TYR A 314 -18.16 -12.89 19.24
N LEU A 315 -19.21 -13.38 18.60
CA LEU A 315 -20.55 -12.83 18.64
C LEU A 315 -21.56 -13.97 18.68
N VAL A 316 -22.49 -13.93 19.63
CA VAL A 316 -23.59 -14.89 19.74
C VAL A 316 -24.90 -14.12 19.65
N VAL A 317 -25.75 -14.52 18.70
CA VAL A 317 -27.03 -13.85 18.38
C VAL A 317 -28.17 -14.86 18.54
N ASP A 318 -29.21 -14.44 19.25
CA ASP A 318 -30.53 -15.06 19.17
C ASP A 318 -31.24 -14.50 17.94
N ASN A 319 -31.34 -15.33 16.90
CA ASN A 319 -31.89 -14.96 15.60
C ASN A 319 -33.42 -14.78 15.64
N ASN A 320 -34.13 -15.39 16.59
CA ASN A 320 -35.57 -15.20 16.73
C ASN A 320 -35.89 -13.82 17.29
N GLN A 321 -35.16 -13.43 18.34
CA GLN A 321 -35.37 -12.15 19.01
C GLN A 321 -34.53 -11.02 18.42
N LYS A 322 -33.67 -11.32 17.43
CA LYS A 322 -32.75 -10.38 16.78
C LYS A 322 -31.90 -9.60 17.78
N ARG A 323 -31.39 -10.28 18.80
CA ARG A 323 -30.59 -9.69 19.89
C ARG A 323 -29.26 -10.39 20.07
N ILE A 324 -28.24 -9.60 20.41
CA ILE A 324 -26.93 -10.12 20.83
C ILE A 324 -27.08 -10.66 22.24
N VAL A 325 -26.76 -11.94 22.44
CA VAL A 325 -26.81 -12.58 23.77
C VAL A 325 -25.43 -12.64 24.43
N SER A 326 -24.35 -12.64 23.65
CA SER A 326 -22.99 -12.55 24.17
C SER A 326 -22.02 -12.06 23.10
N SER A 327 -20.96 -11.35 23.49
CA SER A 327 -19.94 -10.89 22.55
C SER A 327 -18.63 -10.55 23.25
N GLU A 328 -17.51 -10.65 22.53
CA GLU A 328 -16.20 -10.22 23.00
C GLU A 328 -15.43 -9.52 21.87
N ASN A 329 -14.78 -8.40 22.17
CA ASN A 329 -13.84 -7.69 21.29
C ASN A 329 -14.36 -7.29 19.88
N LEU A 330 -15.64 -6.94 19.77
CA LEU A 330 -16.25 -6.47 18.50
C LEU A 330 -15.51 -5.26 17.88
N LYS A 331 -14.85 -4.43 18.70
CA LYS A 331 -14.12 -3.25 18.20
C LYS A 331 -12.87 -3.58 17.39
N ASN A 332 -12.15 -4.66 17.73
CA ASN A 332 -10.90 -5.02 17.07
C ASN A 332 -11.00 -6.29 16.22
N THR A 333 -12.18 -6.92 16.19
CA THR A 333 -12.59 -8.00 15.29
C THR A 333 -11.91 -7.93 13.92
N GLY A 334 -11.48 -9.08 13.43
CA GLY A 334 -10.72 -9.17 12.20
C GLY A 334 -9.86 -10.42 12.13
N THR A 335 -9.51 -10.79 10.93
CA THR A 335 -8.69 -11.97 10.64
C THR A 335 -7.48 -11.58 9.82
N ILE A 336 -6.54 -12.52 9.65
CA ILE A 336 -5.47 -12.45 8.63
C ILE A 336 -5.76 -13.37 7.42
N GLU A 337 -6.94 -13.98 7.42
CA GLU A 337 -7.40 -14.99 6.47
C GLU A 337 -8.74 -14.54 5.84
N GLY A 338 -9.05 -15.09 4.67
CA GLY A 338 -10.26 -14.78 3.91
C GLY A 338 -11.39 -15.79 4.12
N LEU A 339 -12.57 -15.42 3.63
CA LEU A 339 -13.85 -16.07 3.87
C LEU A 339 -14.26 -17.06 2.77
N ASN A 340 -13.42 -17.23 1.74
CA ASN A 340 -13.75 -17.98 0.53
C ASN A 340 -14.26 -19.39 0.78
N LEU A 341 -13.76 -20.07 1.81
CA LEU A 341 -14.19 -21.44 2.09
C LEU A 341 -15.67 -21.50 2.50
N LEU A 342 -16.15 -20.55 3.32
CA LEU A 342 -17.57 -20.46 3.68
C LEU A 342 -18.43 -20.09 2.46
N ILE A 343 -17.96 -19.17 1.61
CA ILE A 343 -18.62 -18.80 0.35
C ILE A 343 -18.77 -20.04 -0.56
N TYR A 344 -17.75 -20.91 -0.59
CA TYR A 344 -17.80 -22.15 -1.35
C TYR A 344 -18.78 -23.17 -0.76
N TYR A 345 -18.92 -23.25 0.58
CA TYR A 345 -19.96 -24.07 1.20
C TYR A 345 -21.36 -23.60 0.83
N ILE A 346 -21.61 -22.29 0.81
CA ILE A 346 -22.88 -21.73 0.38
C ILE A 346 -23.17 -22.09 -1.08
N ARG A 347 -22.19 -21.86 -1.97
CA ARG A 347 -22.33 -22.25 -3.39
C ARG A 347 -22.56 -23.75 -3.57
N TYR A 348 -21.89 -24.57 -2.77
CA TYR A 348 -22.08 -26.02 -2.77
C TYR A 348 -23.54 -26.39 -2.44
N HIS A 349 -24.12 -25.81 -1.39
CA HIS A 349 -25.52 -26.07 -1.01
C HIS A 349 -26.52 -25.58 -2.07
N GLU A 350 -26.27 -24.41 -2.68
CA GLU A 350 -27.08 -23.93 -3.81
C GLU A 350 -27.12 -24.94 -4.97
N LEU A 351 -25.98 -25.54 -5.29
CA LEU A 351 -25.86 -26.52 -6.36
C LEU A 351 -26.43 -27.88 -5.98
N LEU A 352 -26.31 -28.27 -4.70
CA LEU A 352 -26.88 -29.51 -4.18
C LEU A 352 -28.41 -29.50 -4.28
N ILE A 353 -29.07 -28.40 -3.91
CA ILE A 353 -30.53 -28.24 -4.01
C ILE A 353 -31.00 -28.32 -5.48
N LYS A 354 -30.17 -27.86 -6.42
CA LYS A 354 -30.43 -27.94 -7.86
C LYS A 354 -30.13 -29.31 -8.47
N ASN A 355 -29.69 -30.29 -7.67
CA ASN A 355 -29.21 -31.60 -8.12
C ASN A 355 -28.04 -31.51 -9.13
N GLU A 356 -27.22 -30.46 -9.05
CA GLU A 356 -26.05 -30.26 -9.92
C GLU A 356 -24.77 -30.91 -9.36
N ILE A 357 -24.82 -31.41 -8.12
CA ILE A 357 -23.71 -32.12 -7.46
C ILE A 357 -24.15 -33.51 -7.00
N ILE A 358 -23.34 -34.52 -7.30
CA ILE A 358 -23.55 -35.92 -6.91
C ILE A 358 -22.44 -36.33 -5.94
N LEU A 359 -22.74 -36.47 -4.65
CA LEU A 359 -21.75 -36.70 -3.58
C LEU A 359 -20.84 -37.93 -3.80
N SER A 360 -21.39 -39.01 -4.35
CA SER A 360 -20.66 -40.25 -4.64
C SER A 360 -19.73 -40.15 -5.85
N LYS A 361 -19.82 -39.07 -6.64
CA LYS A 361 -18.98 -38.87 -7.82
C LYS A 361 -17.51 -38.79 -7.39
N LYS A 362 -16.69 -39.66 -7.97
CA LYS A 362 -15.24 -39.60 -7.81
C LYS A 362 -14.66 -38.54 -8.73
N ILE A 363 -13.79 -37.70 -8.18
CA ILE A 363 -13.04 -36.68 -8.89
C ILE A 363 -11.55 -37.01 -8.83
N ARG A 364 -10.85 -36.74 -9.92
CA ARG A 364 -9.39 -36.78 -9.97
C ARG A 364 -8.86 -35.37 -9.74
N PHE A 365 -7.88 -35.26 -8.85
CA PHE A 365 -7.27 -33.98 -8.52
C PHE A 365 -6.44 -33.45 -9.71
N SER A 366 -6.38 -32.14 -9.77
CA SER A 366 -5.70 -31.32 -10.77
C SER A 366 -4.31 -30.95 -10.29
N GLU A 367 -3.54 -30.36 -11.20
CA GLU A 367 -2.30 -29.69 -10.80
C GLU A 367 -2.59 -28.36 -10.11
N TRP A 368 -2.03 -28.21 -8.91
CA TRP A 368 -2.00 -26.98 -8.16
C TRP A 368 -0.59 -26.70 -7.65
N PRO A 369 -0.21 -25.42 -7.47
CA PRO A 369 1.08 -25.05 -6.87
C PRO A 369 1.29 -25.58 -5.45
N THR A 370 0.23 -26.07 -4.80
CA THR A 370 0.22 -26.59 -3.44
C THR A 370 0.05 -28.11 -3.38
N ASN A 371 0.11 -28.83 -4.52
CA ASN A 371 0.10 -30.29 -4.47
C ASN A 371 1.27 -30.83 -3.64
N ASP A 372 1.06 -31.96 -2.99
CA ASP A 372 2.05 -32.69 -2.20
C ASP A 372 1.92 -34.20 -2.45
N GLU A 373 2.60 -35.02 -1.65
CA GLU A 373 2.55 -36.49 -1.79
C GLU A 373 1.14 -37.08 -1.61
N LYS A 374 0.29 -36.46 -0.77
CA LYS A 374 -1.06 -36.94 -0.48
C LYS A 374 -2.10 -36.40 -1.48
N TYR A 375 -1.96 -35.14 -1.87
CA TYR A 375 -2.91 -34.37 -2.66
C TYR A 375 -2.30 -33.93 -3.99
N ASN A 376 -2.30 -34.82 -4.98
CA ASN A 376 -1.72 -34.60 -6.30
C ASN A 376 -2.58 -35.22 -7.42
N ARG A 377 -2.10 -35.18 -8.67
CA ARG A 377 -2.81 -35.68 -9.86
C ARG A 377 -3.21 -37.16 -9.82
N SER A 378 -2.57 -37.96 -8.97
CA SER A 378 -2.92 -39.37 -8.78
C SER A 378 -4.08 -39.55 -7.79
N THR A 379 -4.36 -38.56 -6.95
CA THR A 379 -5.41 -38.58 -5.94
C THR A 379 -6.79 -38.64 -6.60
N ILE A 380 -7.58 -39.64 -6.19
CA ILE A 380 -8.98 -39.81 -6.57
C ILE A 380 -9.82 -39.92 -5.30
N MET A 381 -10.87 -39.12 -5.21
CA MET A 381 -11.70 -39.01 -4.00
C MET A 381 -13.15 -38.75 -4.38
N SER A 382 -14.11 -39.24 -3.58
CA SER A 382 -15.51 -38.79 -3.72
C SER A 382 -15.67 -37.35 -3.27
N ILE A 383 -16.72 -36.67 -3.73
CA ILE A 383 -17.02 -35.30 -3.28
C ILE A 383 -17.30 -35.29 -1.77
N GLU A 384 -18.00 -36.30 -1.26
CA GLU A 384 -18.24 -36.48 0.18
C GLU A 384 -16.93 -36.48 0.98
N LYS A 385 -16.00 -37.37 0.63
CA LYS A 385 -14.71 -37.46 1.32
C LYS A 385 -13.87 -36.19 1.16
N LEU A 386 -14.00 -35.46 0.05
CA LEU A 386 -13.35 -34.16 -0.11
C LEU A 386 -13.85 -33.16 0.95
N LEU A 387 -15.16 -33.12 1.21
CA LEU A 387 -15.76 -32.21 2.18
C LEU A 387 -15.32 -32.53 3.61
N ASP A 388 -15.22 -33.83 3.95
CA ASP A 388 -14.69 -34.29 5.23
C ASP A 388 -13.24 -33.85 5.43
N GLU A 389 -12.38 -34.10 4.43
CA GLU A 389 -10.96 -33.75 4.53
C GLU A 389 -10.71 -32.23 4.58
N ILE A 390 -11.59 -31.42 3.99
CA ILE A 390 -11.51 -29.95 4.08
C ILE A 390 -11.67 -29.49 5.54
N GLN A 391 -12.58 -30.08 6.29
CA GLN A 391 -12.84 -29.74 7.69
C GLN A 391 -11.68 -30.21 8.59
N GLU A 392 -11.14 -31.40 8.32
CA GLU A 392 -10.11 -32.01 9.18
C GLU A 392 -8.69 -31.49 8.90
N VAL A 393 -8.27 -31.44 7.63
CA VAL A 393 -6.85 -31.27 7.26
C VAL A 393 -6.52 -29.84 6.84
N LYS A 394 -7.53 -29.07 6.38
CA LYS A 394 -7.39 -27.65 6.00
C LYS A 394 -6.29 -27.36 4.97
N HIS A 395 -6.01 -28.33 4.10
CA HIS A 395 -4.96 -28.21 3.11
C HIS A 395 -5.40 -27.36 1.89
N PRO A 396 -4.59 -26.39 1.39
CA PRO A 396 -5.00 -25.48 0.32
C PRO A 396 -5.43 -26.17 -0.98
N THR A 397 -4.82 -27.32 -1.30
CA THR A 397 -5.18 -28.11 -2.49
C THR A 397 -6.63 -28.58 -2.46
N LEU A 398 -7.15 -28.92 -1.27
CA LEU A 398 -8.54 -29.33 -1.11
C LEU A 398 -9.48 -28.17 -1.45
N THR A 399 -9.17 -26.96 -1.00
CA THR A 399 -9.95 -25.75 -1.33
C THR A 399 -9.84 -25.40 -2.82
N TYR A 400 -8.67 -25.59 -3.45
CA TYR A 400 -8.51 -25.40 -4.88
C TYR A 400 -9.40 -26.37 -5.69
N GLU A 401 -9.43 -27.64 -5.31
CA GLU A 401 -10.31 -28.63 -5.91
C GLU A 401 -11.78 -28.33 -5.68
N PHE A 402 -12.15 -28.00 -4.45
CA PHE A 402 -13.52 -27.63 -4.13
C PHE A 402 -13.99 -26.44 -4.97
N SER A 403 -13.16 -25.40 -5.07
CA SER A 403 -13.43 -24.28 -5.97
C SER A 403 -13.55 -24.69 -7.44
N LYS A 404 -12.77 -25.66 -7.92
CA LYS A 404 -12.87 -26.14 -9.32
C LYS A 404 -14.15 -26.94 -9.56
N LEU A 405 -14.62 -27.68 -8.55
CA LEU A 405 -15.88 -28.40 -8.60
C LEU A 405 -17.08 -27.46 -8.75
N LEU A 406 -17.04 -26.31 -8.07
CA LEU A 406 -18.17 -25.39 -7.96
C LEU A 406 -18.33 -24.40 -9.11
N PHE A 407 -17.26 -24.17 -9.88
CA PHE A 407 -17.23 -23.16 -10.95
C PHE A 407 -16.59 -23.74 -12.21
N LYS A 408 -17.26 -23.58 -13.36
CA LYS A 408 -16.78 -24.09 -14.64
C LYS A 408 -15.54 -23.31 -15.12
N THR A 409 -15.48 -22.02 -14.81
CA THR A 409 -14.37 -21.14 -15.22
C THR A 409 -13.90 -20.22 -14.09
N PRO A 410 -12.64 -19.73 -14.12
CA PRO A 410 -12.17 -18.71 -13.20
C PRO A 410 -13.01 -17.43 -13.22
N LEU A 411 -13.51 -17.04 -14.41
CA LEU A 411 -14.33 -15.84 -14.58
C LEU A 411 -15.70 -16.00 -13.91
N GLU A 412 -16.32 -17.17 -14.00
CA GLU A 412 -17.57 -17.48 -13.30
C GLU A 412 -17.38 -17.35 -11.77
N ARG A 413 -16.29 -17.90 -11.23
CA ARG A 413 -15.96 -17.76 -9.81
C ARG A 413 -15.83 -16.29 -9.40
N ILE A 414 -15.06 -15.50 -10.15
CA ILE A 414 -14.85 -14.08 -9.85
C ILE A 414 -16.20 -13.36 -9.84
N LYS A 415 -17.03 -13.55 -10.87
CA LYS A 415 -18.37 -12.93 -10.95
C LYS A 415 -19.28 -13.35 -9.80
N TYR A 416 -19.30 -14.63 -9.43
CA TYR A 416 -20.09 -15.12 -8.31
C TYR A 416 -19.64 -14.47 -6.99
N ILE A 417 -18.33 -14.48 -6.71
CA ILE A 417 -17.78 -13.89 -5.48
C ILE A 417 -18.04 -12.38 -5.42
N SER A 418 -17.83 -11.65 -6.52
CA SER A 418 -18.12 -10.20 -6.55
C SER A 418 -19.59 -9.92 -6.23
N ARG A 419 -20.52 -10.65 -6.85
CA ARG A 419 -21.95 -10.53 -6.54
C ARG A 419 -22.27 -10.95 -5.11
N PHE A 420 -21.61 -11.98 -4.58
CA PHE A 420 -21.79 -12.40 -3.20
C PHE A 420 -21.39 -11.28 -2.23
N ILE A 421 -20.24 -10.64 -2.46
CA ILE A 421 -19.75 -9.50 -1.65
C ILE A 421 -20.72 -8.32 -1.76
N GLU A 422 -21.14 -7.96 -2.97
CA GLU A 422 -22.07 -6.85 -3.22
C GLU A 422 -23.44 -7.09 -2.56
N ASN A 423 -24.04 -8.25 -2.77
CA ASN A 423 -25.37 -8.59 -2.25
C ASN A 423 -25.42 -8.63 -0.72
N ASN A 424 -24.28 -8.91 -0.08
CA ASN A 424 -24.16 -8.98 1.37
C ASN A 424 -23.47 -7.73 1.96
N ASN A 425 -23.19 -6.70 1.16
CA ASN A 425 -22.50 -5.48 1.58
C ASN A 425 -21.21 -5.75 2.39
N LEU A 426 -20.42 -6.73 1.96
CA LEU A 426 -19.20 -7.16 2.66
C LEU A 426 -18.00 -6.30 2.24
N ASN A 427 -16.98 -6.22 3.09
CA ASN A 427 -15.72 -5.62 2.70
C ASN A 427 -15.04 -6.45 1.59
N PRO A 428 -14.51 -5.85 0.51
CA PRO A 428 -13.77 -6.60 -0.51
C PRO A 428 -12.58 -7.41 0.03
N SER A 429 -12.02 -7.07 1.20
CA SER A 429 -10.94 -7.81 1.85
C SER A 429 -11.32 -9.21 2.31
N VAL A 430 -12.61 -9.56 2.37
CA VAL A 430 -13.04 -10.92 2.76
C VAL A 430 -12.57 -11.96 1.75
N SER A 431 -12.32 -11.58 0.49
CA SER A 431 -11.87 -12.50 -0.56
C SER A 431 -10.86 -11.85 -1.51
N VAL A 432 -9.57 -12.11 -1.30
CA VAL A 432 -8.49 -11.66 -2.21
C VAL A 432 -7.89 -12.81 -3.00
N ASN A 433 -7.59 -13.92 -2.33
CA ASN A 433 -7.00 -15.11 -2.93
C ASN A 433 -8.00 -16.26 -2.93
N ARG A 434 -7.74 -17.25 -3.80
CA ARG A 434 -8.73 -18.29 -4.10
C ARG A 434 -9.08 -19.18 -2.91
N THR A 435 -8.17 -19.39 -1.96
CA THR A 435 -8.39 -20.36 -0.88
C THR A 435 -8.80 -19.71 0.43
N GLY A 436 -8.70 -18.38 0.56
CA GLY A 436 -8.87 -17.70 1.83
C GLY A 436 -7.71 -17.90 2.81
N ARG A 437 -6.67 -18.67 2.47
CA ARG A 437 -5.54 -18.90 3.39
C ARG A 437 -4.72 -17.65 3.63
N PHE A 438 -3.97 -17.61 4.73
CA PHE A 438 -3.01 -16.55 4.98
C PHE A 438 -1.94 -16.50 3.87
N ARG A 439 -1.72 -15.30 3.30
CA ARG A 439 -0.59 -15.02 2.41
C ARG A 439 0.00 -13.68 2.80
N ILE A 440 1.28 -13.66 3.17
CA ILE A 440 1.97 -12.42 3.56
C ILE A 440 1.86 -11.32 2.50
N LYS A 441 1.85 -11.70 1.21
CA LYS A 441 1.77 -10.78 0.08
C LYS A 441 0.38 -10.23 -0.20
N GLU A 442 -0.67 -10.82 0.36
CA GLU A 442 -2.06 -10.47 0.05
C GLU A 442 -2.87 -10.48 1.33
N ARG A 443 -3.18 -9.28 1.86
CA ARG A 443 -3.92 -9.12 3.09
C ARG A 443 -5.41 -9.39 2.87
N GLN A 444 -5.98 -10.24 3.72
CA GLN A 444 -7.41 -10.58 3.73
C GLN A 444 -7.96 -10.50 5.15
N SER A 445 -9.14 -9.95 5.33
CA SER A 445 -9.80 -9.87 6.63
C SER A 445 -11.30 -9.97 6.47
N PHE A 446 -11.95 -10.58 7.45
CA PHE A 446 -13.39 -10.49 7.68
C PHE A 446 -13.68 -10.37 9.18
N THR A 447 -14.90 -10.00 9.57
CA THR A 447 -15.29 -9.81 10.98
C THR A 447 -16.40 -10.76 11.43
N VAL A 448 -16.64 -10.86 12.75
CA VAL A 448 -17.76 -11.63 13.29
C VAL A 448 -19.13 -11.07 12.88
N GLU A 449 -19.23 -9.76 12.64
CA GLU A 449 -20.44 -9.10 12.14
C GLU A 449 -20.73 -9.51 10.69
N GLU A 450 -19.70 -9.56 9.84
CA GLU A 450 -19.83 -10.08 8.48
C GLU A 450 -20.23 -11.57 8.48
N LEU A 451 -19.67 -12.37 9.39
CA LEU A 451 -20.09 -13.76 9.58
C LEU A 451 -21.54 -13.87 10.03
N ALA A 452 -21.99 -13.02 10.95
CA ALA A 452 -23.37 -13.03 11.44
C ALA A 452 -24.36 -12.68 10.33
N LEU A 453 -24.05 -11.65 9.53
CA LEU A 453 -24.86 -11.25 8.37
C LEU A 453 -24.99 -12.40 7.35
N ILE A 454 -23.88 -13.07 7.03
CA ILE A 454 -23.91 -14.23 6.12
C ILE A 454 -24.70 -15.39 6.75
N SER A 455 -24.49 -15.66 8.03
CA SER A 455 -25.17 -16.74 8.75
C SER A 455 -26.68 -16.54 8.76
N GLU A 456 -27.14 -15.29 8.88
CA GLU A 456 -28.56 -14.93 8.80
C GLU A 456 -29.10 -15.09 7.38
N ASN A 457 -28.44 -14.47 6.39
CA ASN A 457 -28.89 -14.46 4.99
C ASN A 457 -28.93 -15.86 4.36
N TYR A 458 -28.06 -16.77 4.81
CA TYR A 458 -27.92 -18.12 4.28
C TYR A 458 -28.28 -19.21 5.29
N ARG A 459 -29.03 -18.89 6.36
CA ARG A 459 -29.35 -19.84 7.43
C ARG A 459 -30.01 -21.13 6.92
N GLU A 460 -31.00 -20.99 6.05
CA GLU A 460 -31.74 -22.14 5.49
C GLU A 460 -30.83 -23.07 4.68
N LEU A 461 -29.85 -22.50 3.96
CA LEU A 461 -28.89 -23.25 3.16
C LEU A 461 -27.83 -23.94 4.03
N LEU A 462 -27.36 -23.25 5.07
CA LEU A 462 -26.27 -23.75 5.91
C LEU A 462 -26.74 -24.79 6.93
N GLY A 463 -28.01 -24.72 7.34
CA GLY A 463 -28.64 -25.62 8.31
C GLY A 463 -28.02 -25.54 9.71
N ASP A 464 -28.47 -26.41 10.60
CA ASP A 464 -27.95 -26.53 11.97
C ASP A 464 -26.61 -27.29 11.97
N ARG A 465 -25.54 -26.56 11.62
CA ARG A 465 -24.19 -27.09 11.48
C ARG A 465 -23.13 -26.08 11.94
N SER A 466 -21.95 -26.61 12.24
CA SER A 466 -20.76 -25.81 12.52
C SER A 466 -19.83 -25.83 11.31
N TYR A 467 -19.31 -24.66 10.93
CA TYR A 467 -18.33 -24.51 9.86
C TYR A 467 -17.08 -23.85 10.44
N ILE A 468 -16.02 -24.63 10.64
CA ILE A 468 -14.77 -24.18 11.27
C ILE A 468 -13.66 -24.22 10.22
N PHE A 469 -12.96 -23.10 10.04
CA PHE A 469 -11.93 -22.97 9.02
C PHE A 469 -10.77 -22.06 9.47
N GLY A 470 -9.77 -21.94 8.61
CA GLY A 470 -8.55 -21.17 8.83
C GLY A 470 -7.35 -22.02 9.25
N ASP A 471 -6.18 -21.68 8.72
CA ASP A 471 -4.92 -22.40 8.84
C ASP A 471 -3.96 -21.81 9.88
N LYS A 472 -4.02 -20.49 10.12
CA LYS A 472 -3.23 -19.81 11.17
C LYS A 472 -4.02 -19.60 12.43
N PHE A 473 -5.29 -19.28 12.27
CA PHE A 473 -6.24 -19.15 13.35
C PHE A 473 -7.53 -19.87 12.98
N TYR A 474 -8.33 -20.20 13.99
CA TYR A 474 -9.65 -20.77 13.82
C TYR A 474 -10.69 -19.65 13.78
N HIS A 475 -11.52 -19.72 12.76
CA HIS A 475 -12.67 -18.85 12.54
C HIS A 475 -13.85 -19.72 12.13
N GLY A 476 -15.06 -19.25 12.34
CA GLY A 476 -16.20 -20.05 11.95
C GLY A 476 -17.53 -19.55 12.43
N ILE A 477 -18.53 -20.34 12.07
CA ILE A 477 -19.92 -20.15 12.47
C ILE A 477 -20.45 -21.43 13.10
N VAL A 478 -21.32 -21.28 14.08
CA VAL A 478 -22.03 -22.35 14.79
C VAL A 478 -23.51 -22.04 14.72
N LEU A 479 -24.25 -22.88 14.02
CA LEU A 479 -25.67 -22.71 13.79
C LEU A 479 -26.41 -23.83 14.54
N LYS A 480 -27.19 -23.45 15.56
CA LYS A 480 -27.99 -24.40 16.31
C LYS A 480 -29.34 -23.81 16.71
N ASN A 481 -30.44 -24.46 16.37
CA ASN A 481 -31.79 -23.97 16.60
C ASN A 481 -31.96 -22.53 16.07
N ASN A 482 -32.14 -21.56 16.96
CA ASN A 482 -32.26 -20.14 16.61
C ASN A 482 -30.99 -19.33 16.95
N ILE A 483 -29.90 -20.00 17.35
CA ILE A 483 -28.65 -19.35 17.72
C ILE A 483 -27.67 -19.34 16.55
N ILE A 484 -27.05 -18.18 16.37
CA ILE A 484 -25.91 -17.94 15.48
C ILE A 484 -24.72 -17.57 16.36
N GLY A 485 -23.73 -18.43 16.43
CA GLY A 485 -22.41 -18.09 16.96
C GLY A 485 -21.43 -17.82 15.84
N CYS A 486 -20.66 -16.73 15.95
CA CYS A 486 -19.61 -16.37 15.03
C CYS A 486 -18.34 -16.11 15.82
N PHE A 487 -17.19 -16.57 15.33
CA PHE A 487 -15.91 -16.35 15.98
C PHE A 487 -14.79 -16.14 14.96
N THR A 488 -13.82 -15.31 15.34
CA THR A 488 -12.63 -15.01 14.55
C THR A 488 -11.38 -15.10 15.41
N SER A 489 -10.29 -15.52 14.78
CA SER A 489 -8.91 -15.46 15.24
C SER A 489 -8.60 -16.19 16.55
N PHE A 490 -9.25 -17.32 16.78
CA PHE A 490 -8.93 -18.21 17.90
C PHE A 490 -7.61 -18.94 17.60
N SER A 491 -6.65 -18.96 18.53
CA SER A 491 -5.37 -19.65 18.32
C SER A 491 -5.35 -21.09 18.85
N ASP A 492 -6.28 -21.46 19.73
CA ASP A 492 -6.38 -22.79 20.32
C ASP A 492 -7.70 -23.46 19.91
N TYR A 493 -7.60 -24.68 19.38
CA TYR A 493 -8.77 -25.45 18.98
C TYR A 493 -9.65 -25.86 20.18
N LYS A 494 -9.06 -26.03 21.38
CA LYS A 494 -9.85 -26.34 22.59
C LYS A 494 -10.79 -25.20 22.99
N GLU A 495 -10.37 -23.96 22.77
CA GLU A 495 -11.24 -22.81 22.99
C GLU A 495 -12.41 -22.80 22.01
N VAL A 496 -12.15 -23.19 20.76
CA VAL A 496 -13.19 -23.32 19.73
C VAL A 496 -14.18 -24.43 20.08
N THR A 497 -13.72 -25.61 20.48
CA THR A 497 -14.62 -26.71 20.87
C THR A 497 -15.48 -26.32 22.06
N ASN A 498 -14.90 -25.65 23.06
CA ASN A 498 -15.67 -25.14 24.20
C ASN A 498 -16.73 -24.12 23.75
N PHE A 499 -16.38 -23.19 22.86
CA PHE A 499 -17.33 -22.22 22.30
C PHE A 499 -18.50 -22.90 21.58
N VAL A 500 -18.20 -23.90 20.74
CA VAL A 500 -19.22 -24.70 20.02
C VAL A 500 -20.13 -25.44 21.01
N GLU A 501 -19.54 -26.15 21.98
CA GLU A 501 -20.31 -26.90 22.98
C GLU A 501 -21.25 -26.00 23.79
N LYS A 502 -20.79 -24.81 24.19
CA LYS A 502 -21.62 -23.84 24.92
C LYS A 502 -22.85 -23.41 24.12
N ILE A 503 -22.69 -23.20 22.80
CA ILE A 503 -23.81 -22.88 21.91
C ILE A 503 -24.74 -24.08 21.77
N GLU A 504 -24.20 -25.28 21.57
CA GLU A 504 -25.01 -26.50 21.42
C GLU A 504 -25.82 -26.83 22.67
N LYS A 505 -25.28 -26.52 23.85
CA LYS A 505 -25.94 -26.68 25.15
C LYS A 505 -26.88 -25.51 25.51
N GLY A 506 -26.92 -24.45 24.71
CA GLY A 506 -27.73 -23.25 24.98
C GLY A 506 -27.25 -22.42 26.17
N GLU A 507 -26.01 -22.61 26.64
CA GLU A 507 -25.47 -21.98 27.84
C GLU A 507 -25.48 -20.44 27.73
N TYR A 508 -25.12 -19.88 26.57
CA TYR A 508 -25.13 -18.44 26.36
C TYR A 508 -26.52 -17.79 26.49
N ILE A 509 -27.60 -18.51 26.13
CA ILE A 509 -28.97 -18.00 26.31
C ILE A 509 -29.31 -18.02 27.80
N ASN A 510 -29.03 -19.14 28.47
CA ASN A 510 -29.32 -19.31 29.89
C ASN A 510 -28.56 -18.28 30.73
N GLU A 511 -27.29 -18.04 30.43
CA GLU A 511 -26.46 -17.00 31.05
C GLU A 511 -27.02 -15.59 30.77
N PHE A 512 -27.52 -15.32 29.57
CA PHE A 512 -28.11 -14.03 29.22
C PHE A 512 -29.46 -13.79 29.92
N GLU A 513 -30.33 -14.80 30.02
CA GLU A 513 -31.64 -14.67 30.68
C GLU A 513 -31.56 -14.61 32.21
N ALA A 514 -30.45 -15.08 32.79
CA ALA A 514 -30.20 -15.01 34.23
C ALA A 514 -29.67 -13.65 34.70
N ASN A 515 -29.13 -12.82 33.80
CA ASN A 515 -28.61 -11.48 34.07
C ASN A 515 -29.63 -10.40 33.68
#